data_AF-A0A1M5BLV3-F1
#
_entry.id   AF-A0A1M5BLV3-F1
#
_cell.length_a   1.000
_cell.length_b   1.000
_cell.length_c   1.000
_cell.angle_alpha   90.00
_cell.angle_beta   90.00
_cell.angle_gamma   90.00
#
_symmetry.space_group_name_H-M   'P 1'
#
loop_
_entity.id
_entity.type
_entity.pdbx_description
1 polymer ?
#
loop_
_entity_poly.entity_id
_entity_poly.type
_entity_poly.pdbx_seq_one_letter_code
_entity_poly.pdbx_strand_id
1 'polypeptide(L)' 'MTEDLFKDYQERIDLLDENIRELAVKYAEEFYRANQCSKEEALERGIVRAEMEKRKI' A
#
# COMPACT_ATOMS: atom_id res chain seq x y z
N MET A 1 -4.74 19.08 4.27
CA MET A 1 -4.58 17.76 4.89
C MET A 1 -5.12 16.78 3.87
N THR A 2 -4.25 16.08 3.15
CA THR A 2 -4.68 15.02 2.24
C THR A 2 -5.29 13.94 3.12
N GLU A 3 -6.57 13.65 2.95
CA GLU A 3 -7.21 12.54 3.64
C GLU A 3 -6.42 11.26 3.32
N ASP A 4 -6.01 10.52 4.35
CA ASP A 4 -5.27 9.29 4.19
C ASP A 4 -6.17 8.28 3.47
N LEU A 5 -5.86 8.02 2.19
CA LEU A 5 -6.73 7.29 1.27
C LEU A 5 -7.06 5.88 1.78
N PHE A 6 -6.18 5.32 2.61
CA PHE A 6 -6.26 3.98 3.18
C PHE A 6 -6.44 3.98 4.70
N LYS A 7 -6.95 5.07 5.29
CA LYS A 7 -7.24 5.13 6.73
C LYS A 7 -8.13 3.97 7.23
N ASP A 8 -9.07 3.53 6.40
CA ASP A 8 -9.95 2.39 6.69
C ASP A 8 -9.19 1.05 6.83
N TYR A 9 -7.94 1.01 6.34
CA TYR A 9 -7.06 -0.16 6.36
C TYR A 9 -5.85 0.04 7.28
N GLN A 10 -5.87 1.04 8.16
CA GLN A 10 -4.75 1.37 9.03
C GLN A 10 -4.30 0.17 9.87
N GLU A 11 -5.22 -0.65 10.39
CA GLU A 11 -4.87 -1.87 11.14
C GLU A 11 -4.06 -2.87 10.31
N ARG A 12 -4.40 -3.06 9.03
CA ARG A 12 -3.63 -3.94 8.11
C ARG A 12 -2.27 -3.34 7.80
N ILE A 13 -2.21 -2.03 7.58
CA ILE A 13 -0.97 -1.28 7.34
C ILE A 13 -0.07 -1.33 8.58
N ASP A 14 -0.67 -1.33 9.77
CA ASP A 14 0.06 -1.32 11.03
C ASP A 14 0.78 -2.64 11.32
N LEU A 15 0.28 -3.76 10.77
CA LEU A 15 0.91 -5.08 10.86
C LEU A 15 2.12 -5.24 9.94
N LEU A 16 2.33 -4.32 8.99
CA LEU A 16 3.48 -4.36 8.10
C LEU A 16 4.74 -3.82 8.79
N ASP A 17 5.90 -4.35 8.41
CA ASP A 17 7.18 -3.77 8.84
C ASP A 17 7.24 -2.27 8.50
N GLU A 18 7.80 -1.48 9.40
CA GLU A 18 7.94 -0.02 9.21
C GLU A 18 8.61 0.30 7.88
N ASN A 19 9.61 -0.50 7.52
CA ASN A 19 10.39 -0.41 6.29
C ASN A 19 9.60 -0.66 4.99
N ILE A 20 8.43 -1.30 5.05
CA ILE A 20 7.57 -1.56 3.87
C ILE A 20 6.27 -0.74 3.91
N ARG A 21 5.90 -0.20 5.06
CA ARG A 21 4.63 0.48 5.28
C ARG A 21 4.43 1.67 4.34
N GLU A 22 5.41 2.59 4.30
CA GLU A 22 5.35 3.77 3.43
C GLU A 22 5.31 3.40 1.94
N LEU A 23 6.10 2.40 1.54
CA LEU A 23 6.13 1.90 0.15
C LEU A 23 4.81 1.24 -0.24
N ALA A 24 4.23 0.43 0.65
CA ALA A 24 2.97 -0.25 0.42
C ALA A 24 1.83 0.77 0.21
N VAL A 25 1.74 1.80 1.06
CA VAL A 25 0.75 2.87 0.92
C VAL A 25 0.96 3.63 -0.39
N LYS A 26 2.20 4.04 -0.69
CA LYS A 26 2.52 4.75 -1.93
C LYS A 26 2.10 3.96 -3.17
N TYR A 27 2.45 2.68 -3.24
CA TYR A 27 2.07 1.84 -4.37
C TYR A 27 0.56 1.57 -4.42
N ALA A 28 -0.09 1.44 -3.28
CA ALA A 28 -1.55 1.31 -3.22
C ALA A 28 -2.24 2.56 -3.78
N GLU A 29 -1.76 3.76 -3.44
CA GLU A 29 -2.30 5.00 -4.01
C GLU A 29 -2.11 5.07 -5.52
N GLU A 30 -0.94 4.66 -6.03
CA GLU A 30 -0.67 4.56 -7.46
C GLU A 30 -1.66 3.60 -8.15
N PHE A 31 -1.85 2.39 -7.59
CA PHE A 31 -2.77 1.40 -8.15
C PHE A 31 -4.22 1.89 -8.13
N TYR A 32 -4.68 2.46 -7.02
CA TYR A 32 -6.04 2.96 -6.92
C TYR A 32 -6.33 4.07 -7.94
N ARG A 33 -5.39 5.00 -8.12
CA ARG A 33 -5.54 6.11 -9.07
C ARG A 33 -5.38 5.70 -10.54
N ALA A 34 -4.52 4.72 -10.83
CA ALA A 34 -4.20 4.32 -12.20
C ALA A 34 -5.07 3.19 -12.75
N ASN A 35 -5.44 2.20 -11.93
CA ASN A 35 -6.05 0.95 -12.40
C ASN A 35 -7.57 0.85 -12.16
N GLN A 36 -8.21 1.89 -11.60
CA GLN A 36 -9.64 1.86 -11.24
C GLN A 36 -10.04 0.60 -10.42
N CYS A 37 -9.13 0.09 -9.59
CA CYS A 37 -9.41 -1.04 -8.72
C CYS A 37 -10.01 -0.61 -7.37
N SER A 38 -10.49 -1.56 -6.59
CA SER A 38 -10.95 -1.29 -5.23
C SER A 38 -9.78 -0.88 -4.33
N LYS A 39 -10.07 -0.17 -3.22
CA LYS A 39 -9.04 0.17 -2.23
C LYS A 39 -8.36 -1.09 -1.67
N GLU A 40 -9.14 -2.14 -1.38
CA GLU A 40 -8.60 -3.41 -0.90
C GLU A 40 -7.58 -4.02 -1.88
N GLU A 41 -7.95 -4.10 -3.15
CA GLU A 41 -7.09 -4.68 -4.18
C GLU A 41 -5.84 -3.81 -4.41
N ALA A 42 -6.01 -2.48 -4.39
CA ALA A 42 -4.89 -1.56 -4.48
C ALA A 42 -3.90 -1.75 -3.33
N LEU A 43 -4.39 -1.92 -2.10
CA LEU A 43 -3.56 -2.14 -0.92
C LEU A 43 -2.80 -3.47 -1.01
N GLU A 44 -3.46 -4.56 -1.37
CA GLU A 44 -2.78 -5.87 -1.53
C GLU A 44 -1.70 -5.82 -2.60
N ARG A 45 -1.98 -5.22 -3.76
CA ARG A 45 -0.98 -5.03 -4.82
C ARG A 45 0.17 -4.14 -4.34
N GLY A 46 -0.13 -3.10 -3.55
CA GLY A 46 0.87 -2.21 -2.97
C GLY A 46 1.82 -2.94 -2.01
N ILE A 47 1.27 -3.77 -1.12
CA ILE A 47 2.03 -4.60 -0.17
C ILE A 47 2.95 -5.56 -0.93
N VAL A 48 2.41 -6.33 -1.87
CA VAL A 48 3.19 -7.32 -2.64
C VAL A 48 4.34 -6.64 -3.39
N ARG A 49 4.10 -5.48 -4.00
CA ARG A 49 5.14 -4.73 -4.70
C ARG A 49 6.21 -4.21 -3.74
N ALA A 50 5.83 -3.70 -2.58
CA ALA A 50 6.76 -3.24 -1.54
C ALA A 50 7.64 -4.39 -1.03
N GLU A 51 7.05 -5.56 -0.78
CA GLU A 51 7.81 -6.77 -0.39
C GLU A 51 8.79 -7.22 -1.48
N MET A 52 8.37 -7.22 -2.75
CA MET A 52 9.23 -7.60 -3.87
C MET A 52 10.44 -6.66 -4.00
N GLU A 53 10.24 -5.35 -3.85
CA GLU A 53 11.33 -4.37 -3.91
C GLU A 53 12.30 -4.52 -2.73
N LYS A 54 11.83 -4.93 -1.54
CA LYS A 54 12.73 -5.28 -0.42
C LYS A 54 13.50 -6.58 -0.64
N ARG A 55 12.91 -7.56 -1.33
CA ARG A 55 13.57 -8.85 -1.64
C ARG A 55 14.60 -8.76 -2.75
N LYS A 56 14.60 -7.68 -3.56
CA LYS A 56 15.70 -7.36 -4.47
C LYS A 56 16.90 -6.85 -3.65
N ILE A 57 17.58 -7.80 -3.02
CA ILE A 57 18.95 -7.69 -2.50
C ILE A 57 19.90 -7.98 -3.65
#